data_AF-A0A1Q3EGU3-F1
#
_entry.id   AF-A0A1Q3EGU3-F1
#
_cell.length_a   1.000
_cell.length_b   1.000
_cell.length_c   1.000
_cell.angle_alpha   90.00
_cell.angle_beta   90.00
_cell.angle_gamma   90.00
#
_symmetry.space_group_name_H-M   'P 1'
#
loop_
_entity.id
_entity.type
_entity.pdbx_description
1 polymer ?
#
loop_
_entity_poly.entity_id
_entity_poly.type
_entity_poly.pdbx_seq_one_letter_code
_entity_poly.pdbx_strand_id
1 'polypeptide(L)'
;MGQRHQAYIVARVVPHGSTDGKAHYRSLGGWHHQWCYGSLPLLAADRFFALIKNPVNAAIIREELETAQGKYGRRGQKPDTHFPCHYALFLLACAFNIDLDKNYIQDGPLESYLLPATMGCWDGDNNDGLTILDITNPLKPYYAFVMGSETDADLGDEPCIAEDYLRAYYPDLGSNEGNERKKAGDKAKLELAAKFDSIPFLTEDMLAEAWPEEFGASKSSKRRRPAERKSVPKTIQETPVVGT
;
A
#
# COMPACT_ATOMS: atom_id res chain seq x y z
N MET A 1 -13.58 -16.15 -9.40
CA MET A 1 -12.23 -15.54 -9.36
C MET A 1 -12.19 -14.64 -8.15
N GLY A 2 -11.11 -14.63 -7.37
CA GLY A 2 -11.02 -13.87 -6.12
C GLY A 2 -10.39 -12.48 -6.32
N GLN A 3 -10.68 -11.57 -5.39
CA GLN A 3 -9.98 -10.28 -5.28
C GLN A 3 -8.56 -10.53 -4.77
N ARG A 4 -7.58 -9.97 -5.46
CA ARG A 4 -6.15 -10.18 -5.22
C ARG A 4 -5.52 -8.83 -4.99
N HIS A 5 -4.77 -8.75 -3.91
CA HIS A 5 -4.10 -7.54 -3.45
C HIS A 5 -2.62 -7.84 -3.27
N GLN A 6 -1.76 -6.88 -3.56
CA GLN A 6 -0.32 -7.03 -3.36
C GLN A 6 0.20 -6.01 -2.37
N ALA A 7 1.07 -6.44 -1.47
CA ALA A 7 1.78 -5.58 -0.56
C ALA A 7 3.27 -5.55 -0.93
N TYR A 8 3.87 -4.37 -1.02
CA TYR A 8 5.29 -4.22 -1.34
C TYR A 8 6.01 -3.47 -0.23
N ILE A 9 7.24 -3.89 0.01
CA ILE A 9 8.19 -3.15 0.84
C ILE A 9 9.10 -2.36 -0.08
N VAL A 10 9.32 -1.08 0.26
CA VAL A 10 10.34 -0.25 -0.37
C VAL A 10 11.31 0.29 0.69
N ALA A 11 12.51 0.64 0.26
CA ALA A 11 13.44 1.40 1.07
C ALA A 11 14.40 2.21 0.19
N ARG A 12 15.06 3.21 0.78
CA ARG A 12 16.16 3.93 0.16
C ARG A 12 17.46 3.12 0.31
N VAL A 13 18.04 2.74 -0.83
CA VAL A 13 19.31 2.02 -0.91
C VAL A 13 20.25 2.73 -1.88
N VAL A 14 21.53 2.79 -1.54
CA VAL A 14 22.60 3.27 -2.42
C VAL A 14 22.82 2.20 -3.49
N PRO A 15 22.66 2.53 -4.79
CA PRO A 15 22.86 1.56 -5.84
C PRO A 15 24.31 1.10 -5.96
N HIS A 16 24.52 -0.12 -6.48
CA HIS A 16 25.82 -0.64 -6.85
C HIS A 16 26.51 0.29 -7.86
N GLY A 17 27.78 0.60 -7.60
CA GLY A 17 28.57 1.50 -8.44
C GLY A 17 28.17 2.98 -8.37
N SER A 18 27.32 3.38 -7.42
CA SER A 18 27.03 4.80 -7.16
C SER A 18 28.33 5.52 -6.78
N THR A 19 28.61 6.62 -7.48
CA THR A 19 29.78 7.47 -7.25
C THR A 19 29.48 8.67 -6.35
N ASP A 20 28.20 9.03 -6.22
CA ASP A 20 27.70 10.15 -5.42
C ASP A 20 27.19 9.72 -4.03
N GLY A 21 27.14 8.41 -3.77
CA GLY A 21 26.60 7.84 -2.52
C GLY A 21 25.10 8.11 -2.33
N LYS A 22 24.39 8.51 -3.39
CA LYS A 22 22.98 8.88 -3.28
C LYS A 22 22.09 7.64 -3.19
N ALA A 23 21.30 7.57 -2.13
CA ALA A 23 20.30 6.52 -1.95
C ALA A 23 19.03 6.81 -2.75
N HIS A 24 18.46 5.76 -3.35
CA HIS A 24 17.25 5.79 -4.17
C HIS A 24 16.23 4.80 -3.66
N TYR A 25 14.94 5.10 -3.85
CA TYR A 25 13.90 4.12 -3.55
C TYR A 25 14.03 2.88 -4.43
N ARG A 26 13.94 1.71 -3.80
CA ARG A 26 13.94 0.41 -4.45
C ARG A 26 12.93 -0.49 -3.78
N SER A 27 12.19 -1.27 -4.58
CA SER A 27 11.43 -2.40 -4.08
C SER A 27 12.36 -3.42 -3.45
N LEU A 28 12.00 -3.93 -2.27
CA LEU A 28 12.70 -5.01 -1.58
C LEU A 28 11.96 -6.34 -1.74
N GLY A 29 10.89 -6.35 -2.52
CA GLY A 29 9.99 -7.48 -2.73
C GLY A 29 8.58 -7.16 -2.24
N GLY A 30 7.70 -8.14 -2.42
CA GLY A 30 6.31 -8.01 -2.04
C GLY A 30 5.68 -9.35 -1.66
N TRP A 31 4.39 -9.25 -1.35
CA TRP A 31 3.54 -10.32 -0.90
C TRP A 31 2.22 -10.25 -1.66
N HIS A 32 1.83 -11.37 -2.28
CA HIS A 32 0.56 -11.53 -2.93
C HIS A 32 -0.45 -12.16 -1.96
N HIS A 33 -1.62 -11.54 -1.78
CA HIS A 33 -2.65 -12.06 -0.89
C HIS A 33 -3.99 -12.17 -1.62
N GLN A 34 -4.66 -13.32 -1.46
CA GLN A 34 -6.01 -13.55 -1.97
C GLN A 34 -7.04 -13.15 -0.92
N TRP A 35 -8.10 -12.47 -1.34
CA TRP A 35 -9.20 -12.02 -0.46
C TRP A 35 -8.78 -10.98 0.60
N CYS A 36 -7.76 -10.16 0.31
CA CYS A 36 -7.38 -9.01 1.13
C CYS A 36 -7.87 -7.72 0.48
N TYR A 37 -9.09 -7.29 0.81
CA TYR A 37 -9.74 -6.11 0.24
C TYR A 37 -10.50 -5.33 1.34
N GLY A 38 -11.08 -4.18 0.99
CA GLY A 38 -11.84 -3.37 1.94
C GLY A 38 -10.95 -2.85 3.06
N SER A 39 -11.28 -3.09 4.33
CA SER A 39 -10.42 -2.66 5.44
C SER A 39 -9.23 -3.59 5.73
N LEU A 40 -9.13 -4.75 5.07
CA LEU A 40 -8.11 -5.76 5.38
C LEU A 40 -6.67 -5.28 5.11
N PRO A 41 -6.36 -4.60 3.98
CA PRO A 41 -5.01 -4.09 3.74
C PRO A 41 -4.53 -3.09 4.79
N LEU A 42 -5.41 -2.25 5.32
CA LEU A 42 -5.09 -1.31 6.40
C LEU A 42 -4.81 -2.04 7.72
N LEU A 43 -5.61 -3.05 8.05
CA LEU A 43 -5.38 -3.87 9.25
C LEU A 43 -4.03 -4.59 9.18
N ALA A 44 -3.70 -5.15 8.01
CA ALA A 44 -2.42 -5.80 7.78
C ALA A 44 -1.25 -4.80 7.86
N ALA A 45 -1.39 -3.61 7.26
CA ALA A 45 -0.38 -2.56 7.36
C ALA A 45 -0.18 -2.05 8.81
N ASP A 46 -1.25 -1.87 9.60
CA ASP A 46 -1.17 -1.50 11.02
C ASP A 46 -0.40 -2.55 11.83
N ARG A 47 -0.71 -3.85 11.63
CA ARG A 47 0.05 -4.96 12.22
C ARG A 47 1.50 -4.95 11.80
N PHE A 48 1.78 -4.76 10.50
CA PHE A 48 3.14 -4.69 10.00
C PHE A 48 3.92 -3.56 10.67
N PHE A 49 3.30 -2.38 10.82
CA PHE A 49 3.93 -1.26 11.53
C PHE A 49 4.21 -1.56 12.99
N ALA A 50 3.31 -2.25 13.69
CA ALA A 50 3.58 -2.73 15.05
C ALA A 50 4.78 -3.69 15.07
N LEU A 51 4.87 -4.62 14.11
CA LEU A 51 5.97 -5.58 14.00
C LEU A 51 7.31 -4.89 13.74
N ILE A 52 7.41 -3.99 12.76
CA ILE A 52 8.69 -3.36 12.41
C ILE A 52 9.14 -2.31 13.44
N LYS A 53 8.20 -1.73 14.21
CA LYS A 53 8.52 -0.78 15.28
C LYS A 53 9.03 -1.47 16.55
N ASN A 54 8.87 -2.79 16.68
CA ASN A 54 9.52 -3.54 17.77
C ASN A 54 11.05 -3.33 17.71
N PRO A 55 11.73 -2.96 18.81
CA PRO A 55 13.15 -2.62 18.77
C PRO A 55 14.06 -3.72 18.22
N VAL A 56 13.74 -4.99 18.49
CA VAL A 56 14.53 -6.15 18.01
C VAL A 56 14.34 -6.30 16.51
N ASN A 57 13.09 -6.31 16.05
CA ASN A 57 12.77 -6.41 14.62
C ASN A 57 13.36 -5.23 13.85
N ALA A 58 13.26 -4.02 14.39
CA ALA A 58 13.83 -2.80 13.80
C ALA A 58 15.35 -2.89 13.64
N ALA A 59 16.05 -3.48 14.62
CA ALA A 59 17.50 -3.67 14.55
C ALA A 59 17.88 -4.65 13.43
N ILE A 60 17.16 -5.77 13.31
CA ILE A 60 17.39 -6.76 12.25
C ILE A 60 17.13 -6.15 10.88
N ILE A 61 16.01 -5.41 10.71
CA ILE A 61 15.69 -4.74 9.44
C ILE A 61 16.78 -3.73 9.06
N ARG A 62 17.28 -2.94 10.02
CA ARG A 62 18.39 -2.01 9.73
C ARG A 62 19.65 -2.74 9.26
N GLU A 63 19.97 -3.89 9.84
CA GLU A 63 21.11 -4.70 9.40
C GLU A 63 20.89 -5.26 7.98
N GLU A 64 19.68 -5.71 7.65
CA GLU A 64 19.34 -6.11 6.27
C GLU A 64 19.49 -4.94 5.29
N LEU A 65 19.03 -3.74 5.66
CA LEU A 65 19.15 -2.54 4.83
C LEU A 65 20.59 -2.05 4.69
N GLU A 66 21.40 -2.16 5.73
CA GLU A 66 22.84 -1.84 5.68
C GLU A 66 23.55 -2.82 4.76
N THR A 67 23.24 -4.11 4.91
CA THR A 67 23.75 -5.19 4.06
C THR A 67 23.35 -4.99 2.60
N ALA A 68 22.20 -4.35 2.31
CA ALA A 68 21.73 -4.06 0.98
C ALA A 68 22.48 -2.91 0.27
N GLN A 69 23.14 -2.00 1.03
CA GLN A 69 23.78 -0.81 0.46
C GLN A 69 24.89 -1.19 -0.52
N GLY A 70 24.88 -0.59 -1.71
CA GLY A 70 25.89 -0.79 -2.75
C GLY A 70 25.89 -2.17 -3.42
N LYS A 71 24.93 -3.05 -3.09
CA LYS A 71 24.88 -4.41 -3.65
C LYS A 71 23.98 -4.55 -4.88
N TYR A 72 23.05 -3.61 -5.08
CA TYR A 72 21.99 -3.75 -6.08
C TYR A 72 21.97 -2.59 -7.05
N GLY A 73 21.77 -2.87 -8.33
CA GLY A 73 21.53 -1.84 -9.33
C GLY A 73 20.21 -1.10 -9.10
N ARG A 74 20.03 0.02 -9.81
CA ARG A 74 18.70 0.64 -9.94
C ARG A 74 17.72 -0.31 -10.64
N ARG A 75 16.43 0.03 -10.65
CA ARG A 75 15.44 -0.76 -11.41
C ARG A 75 15.89 -0.95 -12.86
N GLY A 76 15.89 -2.20 -13.31
CA GLY A 76 16.35 -2.61 -14.64
C GLY A 76 17.88 -2.69 -14.82
N GLN A 77 18.67 -2.47 -13.76
CA GLN A 77 20.14 -2.49 -13.82
C GLN A 77 20.72 -3.63 -12.96
N LYS A 78 21.93 -4.11 -13.32
CA LYS A 78 22.67 -5.14 -12.57
C LYS A 78 23.55 -4.51 -11.48
N PRO A 79 23.91 -5.24 -10.41
CA PRO A 79 23.45 -6.58 -10.03
C PRO A 79 21.99 -6.57 -9.60
N ASP A 80 21.28 -7.66 -9.91
CA ASP A 80 19.87 -7.79 -9.56
C ASP A 80 19.71 -8.81 -8.43
N THR A 81 18.71 -8.60 -7.58
CA THR A 81 18.43 -9.45 -6.42
C THR A 81 16.93 -9.68 -6.33
N HIS A 82 16.53 -10.91 -6.03
CA HIS A 82 15.11 -11.24 -5.96
C HIS A 82 14.52 -10.85 -4.60
N PHE A 83 15.26 -11.09 -3.51
CA PHE A 83 14.79 -10.88 -2.14
C PHE A 83 15.94 -10.36 -1.26
N PRO A 84 16.21 -9.04 -1.25
CA PRO A 84 17.32 -8.47 -0.47
C PRO A 84 17.12 -8.52 1.05
N CYS A 85 15.87 -8.50 1.52
CA CYS A 85 15.53 -8.37 2.94
C CYS A 85 14.52 -9.45 3.33
N HIS A 86 15.00 -10.68 3.55
CA HIS A 86 14.16 -11.84 3.81
C HIS A 86 13.37 -11.71 5.12
N TYR A 87 13.99 -11.15 6.15
CA TYR A 87 13.34 -10.98 7.45
C TYR A 87 12.22 -9.93 7.39
N ALA A 88 12.46 -8.80 6.72
CA ALA A 88 11.41 -7.81 6.47
C ALA A 88 10.22 -8.39 5.68
N LEU A 89 10.48 -9.20 4.64
CA LEU A 89 9.45 -9.90 3.87
C LEU A 89 8.71 -10.96 4.70
N PHE A 90 9.41 -11.66 5.59
CA PHE A 90 8.78 -12.57 6.53
C PHE A 90 7.79 -11.84 7.47
N LEU A 91 8.17 -10.69 8.01
CA LEU A 91 7.26 -9.88 8.85
C LEU A 91 6.05 -9.38 8.06
N LEU A 92 6.23 -9.01 6.78
CA LEU A 92 5.13 -8.65 5.89
C LEU A 92 4.14 -9.80 5.74
N ALA A 93 4.64 -10.99 5.43
CA ALA A 93 3.81 -12.18 5.30
C ALA A 93 3.07 -12.50 6.60
N CYS A 94 3.73 -12.41 7.76
CA CYS A 94 3.07 -12.57 9.05
C CYS A 94 1.92 -11.57 9.25
N ALA A 95 2.13 -10.29 8.94
CA ALA A 95 1.12 -9.25 9.12
C ALA A 95 -0.11 -9.44 8.23
N PHE A 96 0.09 -9.98 7.03
CA PHE A 96 -0.97 -10.22 6.06
C PHE A 96 -1.70 -11.54 6.31
N ASN A 97 -1.00 -12.60 6.74
CA ASN A 97 -1.58 -13.93 6.87
C ASN A 97 -2.10 -14.25 8.27
N ILE A 98 -1.68 -13.53 9.32
CA ILE A 98 -2.00 -13.87 10.71
C ILE A 98 -2.72 -12.71 11.39
N ASP A 99 -3.94 -12.96 11.83
CA ASP A 99 -4.73 -12.04 12.66
C ASP A 99 -5.27 -12.80 13.87
N LEU A 100 -4.54 -12.69 14.99
CA LEU A 100 -4.85 -13.40 16.23
C LEU A 100 -6.15 -12.91 16.87
N ASP A 101 -6.50 -11.64 16.71
CA ASP A 101 -7.74 -11.07 17.26
C ASP A 101 -8.97 -11.65 16.55
N LYS A 102 -8.81 -12.09 15.30
CA LYS A 102 -9.85 -12.71 14.49
C LYS A 102 -9.73 -14.23 14.35
N ASN A 103 -8.74 -14.84 15.01
CA ASN A 103 -8.38 -16.26 14.81
C ASN A 103 -8.24 -16.63 13.32
N TYR A 104 -7.64 -15.74 12.54
CA TYR A 104 -7.43 -15.93 11.11
C TYR A 104 -5.97 -16.29 10.82
N ILE A 105 -5.80 -17.36 10.04
CA ILE A 105 -4.52 -17.78 9.47
C ILE A 105 -4.80 -18.12 8.01
N GLN A 106 -4.09 -17.48 7.07
CA GLN A 106 -4.14 -17.88 5.67
C GLN A 106 -3.36 -19.19 5.49
N ASP A 107 -3.98 -20.16 4.82
CA ASP A 107 -3.31 -21.40 4.45
C ASP A 107 -2.40 -21.23 3.22
N GLY A 108 -1.21 -21.83 3.30
CA GLY A 108 -0.29 -21.98 2.18
C GLY A 108 1.18 -21.79 2.58
N PRO A 109 2.12 -22.27 1.74
CA PRO A 109 3.54 -22.06 1.96
C PRO A 109 3.91 -20.60 1.71
N LEU A 110 4.88 -20.10 2.50
CA LEU A 110 5.36 -18.72 2.41
C LEU A 110 5.83 -18.35 0.99
N GLU A 111 6.55 -19.26 0.35
CA GLU A 111 7.21 -19.05 -0.94
C GLU A 111 6.24 -18.80 -2.10
N SER A 112 5.02 -19.37 -2.05
CA SER A 112 4.06 -19.28 -3.16
C SER A 112 3.49 -17.89 -3.38
N TYR A 113 3.66 -16.99 -2.42
CA TYR A 113 3.08 -15.66 -2.42
C TYR A 113 4.13 -14.55 -2.43
N LEU A 114 5.43 -14.90 -2.38
CA LEU A 114 6.51 -13.91 -2.45
C LEU A 114 6.63 -13.35 -3.87
N LEU A 115 6.75 -12.03 -3.96
CA LEU A 115 6.95 -11.29 -5.19
C LEU A 115 8.37 -10.72 -5.23
N PRO A 116 9.16 -10.96 -6.28
CA PRO A 116 10.54 -10.52 -6.32
C PRO A 116 10.67 -8.99 -6.44
N ALA A 117 11.73 -8.44 -5.83
CA ALA A 117 12.10 -7.02 -5.86
C ALA A 117 12.30 -6.45 -7.29
N THR A 118 12.50 -7.33 -8.26
CA THR A 118 12.78 -7.02 -9.66
C THR A 118 11.51 -6.78 -10.47
N MET A 119 10.38 -7.22 -9.95
CA MET A 119 9.06 -7.18 -10.56
C MET A 119 8.43 -5.79 -10.48
N GLY A 120 7.63 -5.44 -11.49
CA GLY A 120 6.70 -4.32 -11.41
C GLY A 120 5.66 -4.52 -10.32
N CYS A 121 5.19 -3.42 -9.72
CA CYS A 121 4.14 -3.50 -8.72
C CYS A 121 2.79 -3.98 -9.29
N TRP A 122 2.61 -3.94 -10.62
CA TRP A 122 1.41 -4.42 -11.31
C TRP A 122 1.66 -5.63 -12.23
N ASP A 123 2.87 -6.17 -12.28
CA ASP A 123 3.20 -7.30 -13.15
C ASP A 123 2.56 -8.63 -12.66
N GLY A 124 1.95 -8.63 -11.48
CA GLY A 124 1.32 -9.80 -10.86
C GLY A 124 -0.15 -9.94 -11.23
N ASP A 125 -0.77 -11.05 -10.83
CA ASP A 125 -2.23 -11.24 -10.96
C ASP A 125 -2.94 -10.40 -9.89
N ASN A 126 -2.91 -9.07 -10.02
CA ASN A 126 -3.46 -8.13 -9.05
C ASN A 126 -4.60 -7.33 -9.66
N ASN A 127 -5.74 -7.34 -8.99
CA ASN A 127 -6.95 -6.68 -9.50
C ASN A 127 -7.63 -5.78 -8.47
N ASP A 128 -7.29 -5.91 -7.19
CA ASP A 128 -7.92 -5.18 -6.08
C ASP A 128 -7.15 -3.90 -5.68
N GLY A 129 -5.83 -4.00 -5.50
CA GLY A 129 -5.03 -2.83 -5.12
C GLY A 129 -3.62 -3.15 -4.65
N LEU A 130 -2.91 -2.11 -4.24
CA LEU A 130 -1.56 -2.18 -3.68
C LEU A 130 -1.51 -1.58 -2.27
N THR A 131 -0.72 -2.20 -1.40
CA THR A 131 -0.21 -1.58 -0.17
C THR A 131 1.29 -1.41 -0.31
N ILE A 132 1.82 -0.20 -0.16
CA ILE A 132 3.25 0.08 -0.29
C ILE A 132 3.75 0.64 1.04
N LEU A 133 4.78 0.00 1.59
CA LEU A 133 5.29 0.26 2.95
C LEU A 133 6.78 0.61 2.86
N ASP A 134 7.16 1.81 3.28
CA ASP A 134 8.56 2.23 3.36
C ASP A 134 9.16 1.85 4.70
N ILE A 135 10.24 1.07 4.66
CA ILE A 135 10.98 0.64 5.85
C ILE A 135 12.37 1.26 5.96
N THR A 136 12.71 2.28 5.15
CA THR A 136 14.00 3.00 5.20
C THR A 136 14.38 3.35 6.64
N ASN A 137 13.40 3.77 7.44
CA ASN A 137 13.52 3.82 8.89
C ASN A 137 12.36 3.04 9.53
N PRO A 138 12.58 1.84 10.09
CA PRO A 138 11.51 1.02 10.66
C PRO A 138 10.73 1.69 11.80
N LEU A 139 11.32 2.67 12.48
CA LEU A 139 10.65 3.43 13.54
C LEU A 139 9.84 4.62 13.02
N LYS A 140 10.08 5.04 11.78
CA LYS A 140 9.39 6.15 11.10
C LYS A 140 9.03 5.73 9.67
N PRO A 141 8.16 4.72 9.51
CA PRO A 141 7.79 4.21 8.20
C PRO A 141 6.93 5.22 7.43
N TYR A 142 6.84 5.02 6.12
CA TYR A 142 5.89 5.73 5.25
C TYR A 142 4.95 4.71 4.63
N TYR A 143 3.82 5.17 4.09
CA TYR A 143 2.88 4.29 3.42
C TYR A 143 2.19 4.96 2.23
N ALA A 144 1.71 4.15 1.30
CA ALA A 144 0.69 4.52 0.34
C ALA A 144 -0.19 3.31 0.03
N PHE A 145 -1.45 3.55 -0.30
CA PHE A 145 -2.31 2.58 -0.96
C PHE A 145 -2.47 2.97 -2.43
N VAL A 146 -2.76 2.02 -3.30
CA VAL A 146 -3.14 2.29 -4.69
C VAL A 146 -4.35 1.44 -5.03
N MET A 147 -5.36 2.05 -5.62
CA MET A 147 -6.59 1.35 -6.00
C MET A 147 -6.35 0.50 -7.26
N GLY A 148 -6.90 -0.72 -7.27
CA GLY A 148 -6.86 -1.61 -8.41
C GLY A 148 -8.05 -1.42 -9.35
N SER A 149 -7.97 -2.12 -10.48
CA SER A 149 -8.93 -2.00 -11.57
C SER A 149 -10.36 -2.45 -11.26
N GLU A 150 -10.53 -3.29 -10.25
CA GLU A 150 -11.85 -3.84 -9.84
C GLU A 150 -12.54 -3.00 -8.77
N THR A 151 -11.93 -1.88 -8.36
CA THR A 151 -12.58 -0.96 -7.44
C THR A 151 -13.33 0.09 -8.24
N ASP A 152 -14.61 0.26 -7.94
CA ASP A 152 -15.50 1.21 -8.65
C ASP A 152 -15.19 2.69 -8.35
N ALA A 153 -14.05 2.98 -7.71
CA ALA A 153 -13.66 4.31 -7.28
C ALA A 153 -12.82 5.02 -8.34
N ASP A 154 -13.14 6.31 -8.56
CA ASP A 154 -12.46 7.18 -9.52
C ASP A 154 -11.09 7.71 -9.02
N LEU A 155 -10.34 6.88 -8.29
CA LEU A 155 -8.99 7.24 -7.81
C LEU A 155 -7.88 6.84 -8.81
N GLY A 156 -8.19 6.00 -9.79
CA GLY A 156 -7.23 5.55 -10.80
C GLY A 156 -5.99 4.89 -10.20
N ASP A 157 -4.86 5.00 -10.91
CA ASP A 157 -3.56 4.43 -10.48
C ASP A 157 -2.79 5.38 -9.54
N GLU A 158 -3.46 6.36 -8.92
CA GLU A 158 -2.82 7.36 -8.07
C GLU A 158 -2.71 6.84 -6.63
N PRO A 159 -1.55 7.05 -5.96
CA PRO A 159 -1.42 6.66 -4.57
C PRO A 159 -2.35 7.50 -3.69
N CYS A 160 -2.97 6.87 -2.69
CA CYS A 160 -3.94 7.49 -1.79
C CYS A 160 -3.67 7.15 -0.32
N ILE A 161 -4.18 8.01 0.56
CA ILE A 161 -4.11 7.83 2.01
C ILE A 161 -5.12 6.78 2.50
N ALA A 162 -4.98 6.34 3.75
CA ALA A 162 -5.82 5.29 4.34
C ALA A 162 -7.33 5.62 4.29
N GLU A 163 -7.70 6.88 4.57
CA GLU A 163 -9.10 7.31 4.53
C GLU A 163 -9.68 7.23 3.12
N ASP A 164 -8.97 7.78 2.12
CA ASP A 164 -9.40 7.75 0.71
C ASP A 164 -9.57 6.31 0.21
N TYR A 165 -8.62 5.43 0.55
CA TYR A 165 -8.70 4.01 0.24
C TYR A 165 -9.96 3.37 0.85
N LEU A 166 -10.29 3.63 2.12
CA LEU A 166 -11.51 3.10 2.72
C LEU A 166 -12.78 3.69 2.10
N ARG A 167 -12.80 4.98 1.80
CA ARG A 167 -13.97 5.63 1.17
C ARG A 167 -14.23 5.11 -0.22
N ALA A 168 -13.19 4.66 -0.94
CA ALA A 168 -13.35 3.97 -2.20
C ALA A 168 -14.14 2.65 -2.07
N TYR A 169 -13.92 1.87 -1.01
CA TYR A 169 -14.69 0.64 -0.74
C TYR A 169 -16.01 0.87 -0.03
N TYR A 170 -16.11 1.94 0.75
CA TYR A 170 -17.24 2.27 1.60
C TYR A 170 -17.65 3.74 1.35
N PRO A 171 -18.33 4.06 0.24
CA PRO A 171 -18.67 5.44 -0.10
C PRO A 171 -19.51 6.14 0.98
N ASP A 172 -20.36 5.39 1.66
CA ASP A 172 -21.23 5.88 2.74
C ASP A 172 -20.55 5.84 4.13
N LEU A 173 -19.22 5.72 4.20
CA LEU A 173 -18.48 5.58 5.46
C LEU A 173 -18.68 6.82 6.34
N GLY A 174 -19.27 6.59 7.52
CA GLY A 174 -19.60 7.65 8.48
C GLY A 174 -20.97 8.31 8.23
N SER A 175 -21.77 7.80 7.29
CA SER A 175 -23.15 8.24 7.11
C SER A 175 -24.00 7.96 8.36
N ASN A 176 -24.99 8.82 8.61
CA ASN A 176 -25.97 8.61 9.68
C ASN A 176 -26.98 7.50 9.35
N GLU A 177 -26.92 6.98 8.12
CA GLU A 177 -27.83 5.98 7.59
C GLU A 177 -27.39 4.55 7.93
N GLY A 178 -28.32 3.77 8.48
CA GLY A 178 -28.13 2.36 8.81
C GLY A 178 -28.31 2.05 10.29
N ASN A 179 -28.29 0.76 10.60
CA ASN A 179 -28.47 0.27 11.97
C ASN A 179 -27.21 0.49 12.83
N GLU A 180 -27.34 0.27 14.14
CA GLU A 180 -26.23 0.45 15.10
C GLU A 180 -25.00 -0.39 14.76
N ARG A 181 -25.20 -1.59 14.21
CA ARG A 181 -24.10 -2.47 13.79
C ARG A 181 -23.28 -1.87 12.65
N LYS A 182 -23.93 -1.28 11.64
CA LYS A 182 -23.25 -0.56 10.55
C LYS A 182 -22.47 0.61 11.12
N LYS A 183 -23.10 1.43 11.96
CA LYS A 183 -22.46 2.60 12.59
C LYS A 183 -21.23 2.22 13.42
N ALA A 184 -21.31 1.15 14.20
CA ALA A 184 -20.16 0.63 14.95
C ALA A 184 -19.03 0.15 14.02
N GLY A 185 -19.38 -0.55 12.94
CA GLY A 185 -18.41 -1.00 11.94
C GLY A 185 -17.77 0.15 11.17
N ASP A 186 -18.49 1.24 10.91
CA ASP A 186 -17.96 2.43 10.22
C ASP A 186 -17.06 3.24 11.16
N LYS A 187 -17.46 3.37 12.43
CA LYS A 187 -16.61 3.95 13.47
C LYS A 187 -15.27 3.21 13.58
N ALA A 188 -15.29 1.87 13.64
CA ALA A 188 -14.05 1.08 13.73
C ALA A 188 -13.13 1.26 12.50
N LYS A 189 -13.71 1.42 11.31
CA LYS A 189 -12.96 1.70 10.07
C LYS A 189 -12.33 3.10 10.07
N LEU A 190 -13.07 4.11 10.54
CA LEU A 190 -12.55 5.47 10.68
C LEU A 190 -11.45 5.54 11.75
N GLU A 191 -11.62 4.86 12.88
CA GLU A 191 -10.57 4.74 13.91
C GLU A 191 -9.32 4.04 13.37
N LEU A 192 -9.48 3.03 12.52
CA LEU A 192 -8.36 2.38 11.83
C LEU A 192 -7.64 3.36 10.89
N ALA A 193 -8.35 4.09 10.05
CA ALA A 193 -7.74 5.10 9.17
C ALA A 193 -6.99 6.17 9.97
N ALA A 194 -7.57 6.65 11.08
CA ALA A 194 -6.97 7.67 11.93
C ALA A 194 -5.60 7.26 12.52
N LYS A 195 -5.32 5.95 12.66
CA LYS A 195 -3.98 5.48 13.07
C LYS A 195 -2.90 5.87 12.06
N PHE A 196 -3.26 6.02 10.78
CA PHE A 196 -2.35 6.35 9.70
C PHE A 196 -2.12 7.86 9.53
N ASP A 197 -2.92 8.72 10.18
CA ASP A 197 -2.76 10.19 10.10
C ASP A 197 -1.40 10.67 10.60
N SER A 198 -0.82 9.93 11.54
CA SER A 198 0.52 10.21 12.08
C SER A 198 1.67 9.62 11.26
N ILE A 199 1.35 8.79 10.26
CA ILE A 199 2.33 8.09 9.44
C ILE A 199 2.52 8.88 8.14
N PRO A 200 3.76 9.28 7.79
CA PRO A 200 4.02 9.99 6.56
C PRO A 200 3.56 9.22 5.30
N PHE A 201 3.11 9.96 4.30
CA PHE A 201 2.61 9.44 3.04
C PHE A 201 3.72 9.31 1.99
N LEU A 202 3.74 8.19 1.25
CA LEU A 202 4.61 7.95 0.09
C LEU A 202 4.02 8.63 -1.15
N THR A 203 4.70 9.66 -1.63
CA THR A 203 4.28 10.41 -2.82
C THR A 203 4.51 9.64 -4.11
N GLU A 204 3.79 10.02 -5.18
CA GLU A 204 3.98 9.43 -6.52
C GLU A 204 5.43 9.54 -7.01
N ASP A 205 6.12 10.64 -6.75
CA ASP A 205 7.53 10.82 -7.11
C ASP A 205 8.44 9.79 -6.42
N MET A 206 8.17 9.47 -5.16
CA MET A 206 8.92 8.45 -4.41
C MET A 206 8.64 7.05 -4.96
N LEU A 207 7.39 6.78 -5.34
CA LEU A 207 7.03 5.52 -6.00
C LEU A 207 7.63 5.41 -7.40
N ALA A 208 7.75 6.52 -8.13
CA ALA A 208 8.38 6.58 -9.44
C ALA A 208 9.88 6.31 -9.39
N GLU A 209 10.56 6.59 -8.27
CA GLU A 209 11.95 6.15 -8.08
C GLU A 209 12.05 4.61 -8.00
N ALA A 210 11.15 3.95 -7.27
CA ALA A 210 11.13 2.48 -7.16
C ALA A 210 10.61 1.82 -8.44
N TRP A 211 9.60 2.42 -9.07
CA TRP A 211 8.89 1.89 -10.22
C TRP A 211 8.61 2.97 -11.30
N PRO A 212 9.62 3.38 -12.08
CA PRO A 212 9.50 4.49 -13.03
C PRO A 212 8.47 4.27 -14.15
N GLU A 213 8.32 3.03 -14.62
CA GLU A 213 7.37 2.70 -15.70
C GLU A 213 5.92 2.72 -15.24
N GLU A 214 5.68 2.61 -13.92
CA GLU A 214 4.35 2.47 -13.32
C GLU A 214 3.89 3.73 -12.59
N PHE A 215 4.80 4.67 -12.24
CA PHE A 215 4.47 5.95 -11.60
C PHE A 215 5.16 7.17 -12.23
N GLY A 216 6.07 7.00 -13.19
CA GLY A 216 6.80 8.10 -13.80
C GLY A 216 6.00 8.93 -14.81
N ALA A 217 6.49 10.15 -15.07
CA ALA A 217 5.89 11.11 -16.00
C ALA A 217 5.72 10.59 -17.46
N SER A 218 6.46 9.54 -17.83
CA SER A 218 6.35 8.89 -19.14
C SER A 218 5.17 7.91 -19.25
N LYS A 219 4.23 7.88 -18.29
CA LYS A 219 2.92 7.25 -18.50
C LYS A 219 2.29 7.89 -19.75
N SER A 220 2.49 7.27 -20.91
CA SER A 220 1.70 7.60 -22.08
C SER A 220 0.24 7.53 -21.65
N SER A 221 -0.58 8.49 -22.09
CA SER A 221 -2.02 8.56 -21.77
C SER A 221 -2.80 7.28 -22.08
N LYS A 222 -2.18 6.31 -22.76
CA LYS A 222 -2.72 4.96 -23.03
C LYS A 222 -2.68 3.99 -21.84
N ARG A 223 -1.86 4.25 -20.80
CA ARG A 223 -1.76 3.37 -19.62
C ARG A 223 -2.37 3.95 -18.34
N ARG A 224 -2.55 5.28 -18.23
CA ARG A 224 -3.35 5.85 -17.14
C ARG A 224 -4.81 5.49 -17.39
N ARG A 225 -5.45 4.79 -16.47
CA ARG A 225 -6.92 4.88 -16.39
C ARG A 225 -7.25 6.33 -16.04
N PRO A 226 -8.00 7.06 -16.88
CA PRO A 226 -8.45 8.39 -16.50
C PRO A 226 -9.30 8.27 -15.24
N ALA A 227 -9.09 9.14 -14.25
CA ALA A 227 -10.10 9.38 -13.24
C ALA A 227 -11.34 9.94 -13.95
N GLU A 228 -12.38 9.12 -14.14
CA GLU A 228 -13.67 9.63 -14.61
C GLU A 228 -14.30 10.41 -13.46
N ARG A 229 -13.96 11.69 -13.29
CA ARG A 229 -14.67 12.55 -12.33
C ARG A 229 -16.17 12.57 -12.71
N LYS A 230 -16.99 11.73 -12.06
CA LYS A 230 -18.44 11.94 -12.07
C LYS A 230 -18.69 13.23 -11.31
N SER A 231 -19.06 14.26 -12.07
CA SER A 231 -19.47 15.55 -11.52
C SER A 231 -20.56 15.33 -10.48
N VAL A 232 -20.28 15.69 -9.23
CA VAL A 232 -21.25 15.73 -8.15
C VAL A 232 -22.49 16.50 -8.64
N PRO A 233 -23.71 15.94 -8.55
CA PRO A 233 -24.92 16.67 -8.89
C PRO A 233 -25.01 17.94 -8.06
N LYS A 234 -25.14 19.10 -8.72
CA LYS A 234 -25.34 20.38 -8.05
C LYS A 234 -26.52 20.27 -7.07
N THR A 235 -26.28 20.71 -5.85
CA THR A 235 -27.28 20.92 -4.80
C THR A 235 -28.52 21.62 -5.39
N ILE A 236 -29.68 20.99 -5.22
CA ILE A 236 -30.98 21.55 -5.57
C ILE A 236 -31.15 22.86 -4.79
N GLN A 237 -31.35 23.97 -5.49
CA GLN A 237 -31.70 25.24 -4.88
C GLN A 237 -33.04 25.08 -4.16
N GLU A 238 -33.05 25.39 -2.86
CA GLU A 238 -34.27 25.47 -2.06
C GLU A 238 -35.20 26.54 -2.66
N THR A 239 -36.39 26.12 -3.09
CA THR A 239 -37.50 27.02 -3.39
C THR A 239 -37.95 27.73 -2.11
N PRO A 240 -38.13 29.06 -2.12
CA PRO A 240 -38.60 29.79 -0.95
C PRO A 240 -40.06 29.44 -0.67
N VAL A 241 -40.33 29.08 0.58
CA VAL A 241 -41.69 28.88 1.11
C VAL A 241 -42.40 30.24 1.12
N VAL A 242 -43.41 30.39 0.28
CA VAL A 242 -44.35 31.51 0.33
C VAL A 242 -45.34 31.23 1.46
N GLY A 243 -45.30 32.04 2.51
CA GLY A 243 -46.26 31.99 3.60
C GLY A 243 -47.60 32.61 3.21
N THR A 244 -48.68 31.93 3.60
CA THR A 244 -50.03 32.49 3.80
C THR A 244 -50.61 31.89 5.05
#